data_AF-A0AAW1R9R0-F1
#
_entry.id   AF-A0AAW1R9R0-F1
#
_cell.length_a   1.000
_cell.length_b   1.000
_cell.length_c   1.000
_cell.angle_alpha   90.00
_cell.angle_beta   90.00
_cell.angle_gamma   90.00
#
_symmetry.space_group_name_H-M   'P 1'
#
loop_
_entity.id
_entity.type
_entity.pdbx_description
1 polymer ?
#
loop_
_entity_poly.entity_id
_entity_poly.type
_entity_poly.pdbx_seq_one_letter_code
_entity_poly.pdbx_strand_id
1 'polypeptide(L)'
;MLPGYRSTWTLAYLTIASFAILYVLLAVNLIQSGSVDVSFSDLSTHAGVHKLLSDPQATLLAWVHYVAFDLFVGTWEAQDANKRGIPRLLVLPCLLLTWMAGPTGLVLYGLVRFLFGKALKNKPE
;
A
#
# COMPACT_ATOMS: atom_id res chain seq x y z
N MET A 1 -18.79 -12.42 21.15
CA MET A 1 -17.42 -12.03 20.77
C MET A 1 -16.93 -13.02 19.72
N LEU A 2 -16.88 -12.64 18.43
CA LEU A 2 -16.53 -13.60 17.38
C LEU A 2 -15.00 -13.85 17.33
N PRO A 3 -14.52 -15.11 17.27
CA PRO A 3 -13.09 -15.46 17.37
C PRO A 3 -12.19 -15.01 16.19
N GLY A 4 -12.70 -14.30 15.19
CA GLY A 4 -12.01 -14.15 13.88
C GLY A 4 -11.12 -12.91 13.69
N TYR A 5 -11.26 -11.85 14.50
CA TYR A 5 -10.66 -10.54 14.17
C TYR A 5 -9.11 -10.55 14.22
N ARG A 6 -8.49 -11.28 15.15
CA ARG A 6 -7.02 -11.31 15.28
C ARG A 6 -6.36 -12.07 14.14
N SER A 7 -6.98 -13.16 13.68
CA SER A 7 -6.46 -13.99 12.60
C SER A 7 -6.46 -13.26 11.25
N THR A 8 -7.48 -12.43 10.98
CA THR A 8 -7.53 -11.60 9.76
C THR A 8 -6.32 -10.68 9.63
N TRP A 9 -5.92 -10.02 10.71
CA TRP A 9 -4.76 -9.12 10.68
C TRP A 9 -3.45 -9.88 10.57
N THR A 10 -3.32 -11.00 11.29
CA THR A 10 -2.14 -11.85 11.17
C THR A 10 -1.95 -12.32 9.73
N LEU A 11 -3.01 -12.81 9.08
CA LEU A 11 -2.96 -13.22 7.67
C LEU A 11 -2.55 -12.06 6.75
N ALA A 12 -3.16 -10.89 6.91
CA ALA A 12 -2.82 -9.70 6.12
C ALA A 12 -1.34 -9.32 6.26
N TYR A 13 -0.82 -9.26 7.48
CA TYR A 13 0.59 -8.94 7.73
C TYR A 13 1.54 -10.04 7.25
N LEU A 14 1.14 -11.31 7.30
CA LEU A 14 1.93 -12.40 6.72
C LEU A 14 2.01 -12.27 5.19
N THR A 15 0.91 -11.92 4.52
CA THR A 15 0.91 -11.64 3.08
C THR A 15 1.81 -10.44 2.75
N ILE A 16 1.71 -9.35 3.50
CA ILE A 16 2.60 -8.19 3.33
C ILE A 16 4.07 -8.60 3.51
N ALA A 17 4.37 -9.38 4.56
CA ALA A 17 5.72 -9.88 4.82
C ALA A 17 6.23 -10.77 3.69
N SER A 18 5.39 -11.64 3.11
CA SER A 18 5.81 -12.48 1.98
C SER A 18 6.15 -11.65 0.74
N PHE A 19 5.37 -10.60 0.43
CA PHE A 19 5.68 -9.69 -0.67
C PHE A 19 6.93 -8.85 -0.40
N ALA A 20 7.14 -8.42 0.84
CA ALA A 20 8.34 -7.69 1.25
C ALA A 20 9.60 -8.56 1.13
N ILE A 21 9.54 -9.84 1.53
CA ILE A 21 10.64 -10.78 1.36
C ILE A 21 10.92 -11.00 -0.13
N LEU A 22 9.89 -11.22 -0.94
CA LEU A 22 10.03 -11.36 -2.40
C LEU A 22 10.68 -10.13 -3.01
N TYR A 23 10.26 -8.92 -2.62
CA TYR A 23 10.86 -7.66 -3.06
C TYR A 23 12.36 -7.61 -2.75
N VAL A 24 12.75 -7.94 -1.52
CA VAL A 24 14.18 -7.94 -1.12
C VAL A 24 14.98 -8.95 -1.93
N LEU A 25 14.44 -10.16 -2.15
CA LEU A 25 15.12 -11.18 -2.95
C LEU A 25 15.31 -10.74 -4.41
N LEU A 26 14.30 -10.12 -5.01
CA LEU A 26 14.37 -9.56 -6.36
C LEU A 26 15.38 -8.40 -6.44
N ALA A 27 15.40 -7.52 -5.44
CA ALA A 27 16.35 -6.41 -5.38
C ALA A 27 17.79 -6.91 -5.29
N VAL A 28 18.04 -7.88 -4.41
CA VAL A 28 19.37 -8.51 -4.29
C VAL A 28 19.78 -9.19 -5.59
N ASN A 29 18.86 -9.90 -6.25
CA ASN A 29 19.14 -10.55 -7.53
C ASN A 29 19.50 -9.54 -8.62
N LEU A 30 18.75 -8.44 -8.73
CA LEU A 30 19.00 -7.36 -9.69
C LEU A 30 20.34 -6.66 -9.49
N ILE A 31 20.74 -6.45 -8.23
CA ILE A 31 22.03 -5.84 -7.89
C ILE A 31 23.17 -6.82 -8.22
N GLN A 32 23.01 -8.10 -7.89
CA GLN A 32 24.04 -9.12 -8.12
C GLN A 32 24.23 -9.47 -9.60
N SER A 33 23.17 -9.41 -10.40
CA SER A 33 23.27 -9.65 -11.85
C SER A 33 24.05 -8.56 -12.58
N GLY A 34 24.15 -7.35 -12.00
CA GLY A 34 24.75 -6.19 -12.66
C GLY A 34 24.03 -5.79 -13.95
N SER A 35 22.80 -6.27 -14.15
CA SER A 35 22.03 -6.07 -15.38
C SER A 35 21.50 -4.64 -15.51
N VAL A 36 21.37 -3.92 -14.39
CA VAL A 36 20.84 -2.56 -14.34
C VAL A 36 21.76 -1.67 -13.51
N ASP A 37 22.26 -0.60 -14.14
CA ASP A 37 22.98 0.46 -13.44
C ASP A 37 21.97 1.40 -12.78
N VAL A 38 21.83 1.28 -11.46
CA VAL A 38 20.84 2.03 -10.68
C VAL A 38 21.51 3.28 -10.10
N SER A 39 21.38 4.41 -10.81
CA SER A 39 21.78 5.71 -10.26
C SER A 39 20.58 6.44 -9.66
N PHE A 40 20.76 7.04 -8.48
CA PHE A 40 19.73 7.91 -7.88
C PHE A 40 19.41 9.14 -8.76
N SER A 41 20.34 9.57 -9.60
CA SER A 41 20.08 10.64 -10.58
C SER A 41 19.07 10.23 -11.65
N ASP A 42 18.98 8.94 -11.96
CA ASP A 42 18.09 8.43 -13.01
C ASP A 42 16.63 8.47 -12.53
N LEU A 43 16.39 8.39 -11.22
CA LEU A 43 15.06 8.47 -10.62
C LEU A 43 14.43 9.88 -10.65
N SER A 44 15.24 10.94 -10.83
CA SER A 44 14.74 12.32 -10.88
C SER A 44 14.42 12.79 -12.30
N THR A 45 14.73 11.99 -13.32
CA THR A 45 14.49 12.33 -14.72
C THR A 45 13.54 11.33 -15.37
N HIS A 46 12.67 11.82 -16.25
CA HIS A 46 11.79 10.94 -17.02
C HIS A 46 12.59 9.88 -17.82
N ALA A 47 13.70 10.29 -18.43
CA ALA A 47 14.53 9.40 -19.24
C ALA A 47 15.17 8.29 -18.40
N GLY A 48 15.66 8.62 -17.19
CA GLY A 48 16.25 7.62 -16.29
C GLY A 48 15.22 6.66 -15.73
N VAL A 49 14.05 7.15 -15.30
CA VAL A 49 12.94 6.30 -14.86
C VAL A 49 12.46 5.38 -15.99
N HIS A 50 12.29 5.91 -17.20
CA HIS A 50 11.90 5.12 -18.37
C HIS A 50 12.93 4.03 -18.68
N LYS A 51 14.22 4.34 -18.62
CA LYS A 51 15.31 3.37 -18.81
C LYS A 51 15.24 2.25 -17.78
N LEU A 52 15.09 2.59 -16.50
CA LEU A 52 14.98 1.61 -15.41
C LEU A 52 13.75 0.71 -15.59
N LEU A 53 12.59 1.30 -15.91
CA LEU A 53 11.34 0.58 -16.11
C LEU A 53 11.23 -0.11 -17.49
N SER A 54 12.23 0.01 -18.35
CA SER A 54 12.31 -0.79 -19.58
C SER A 54 12.90 -2.17 -19.33
N ASP A 55 13.64 -2.36 -18.23
CA ASP A 55 14.18 -3.65 -17.87
C ASP A 55 13.10 -4.53 -17.21
N PRO A 56 12.91 -5.79 -17.67
CA PRO A 56 11.88 -6.67 -17.11
C PRO A 56 12.04 -6.97 -15.62
N GLN A 57 13.27 -7.11 -15.13
CA GLN A 57 13.53 -7.43 -13.73
C GLN A 57 13.26 -6.20 -12.83
N ALA A 58 13.70 -5.03 -13.26
CA ALA A 58 13.40 -3.77 -12.57
C ALA A 58 11.90 -3.45 -12.59
N THR A 59 11.20 -3.74 -13.68
CA THR A 59 9.75 -3.58 -13.78
C THR A 59 9.02 -4.49 -12.80
N LEU A 60 9.42 -5.77 -12.71
CA LEU A 60 8.86 -6.71 -11.74
C LEU A 60 9.13 -6.25 -10.31
N LEU A 61 10.35 -5.78 -10.01
CA LEU A 61 10.71 -5.26 -8.70
C LEU A 61 9.82 -4.09 -8.29
N ALA A 62 9.61 -3.13 -9.21
CA ALA A 62 8.72 -2.00 -8.99
C ALA A 62 7.26 -2.44 -8.80
N TRP A 63 6.78 -3.41 -9.58
CA TRP A 63 5.44 -3.97 -9.43
C TRP A 63 5.21 -4.63 -8.06
N VAL A 64 6.13 -5.48 -7.62
CA VAL A 64 6.07 -6.13 -6.31
C VAL A 64 6.10 -5.10 -5.19
N HIS A 65 6.90 -4.04 -5.34
CA HIS A 65 6.92 -2.92 -4.40
C HIS A 65 5.55 -2.25 -4.26
N TYR A 66 4.89 -1.91 -5.38
CA TYR A 66 3.55 -1.31 -5.36
C TYR A 66 2.52 -2.22 -4.69
N VAL A 67 2.47 -3.50 -5.06
CA VAL A 67 1.54 -4.46 -4.44
C VAL A 67 1.77 -4.59 -2.94
N ALA A 68 3.03 -4.67 -2.49
CA ALA A 68 3.36 -4.75 -1.08
C ALA A 68 2.91 -3.50 -0.31
N PHE A 69 3.14 -2.32 -0.90
CA PHE A 69 2.79 -1.04 -0.31
C PHE A 69 1.26 -0.85 -0.25
N ASP A 70 0.54 -1.14 -1.32
CA ASP A 70 -0.92 -0.99 -1.37
C ASP A 70 -1.62 -1.94 -0.38
N LEU A 71 -1.12 -3.17 -0.22
CA LEU A 71 -1.60 -4.11 0.81
C LEU A 71 -1.36 -3.57 2.23
N PHE A 72 -0.18 -2.98 2.46
CA PHE A 72 0.13 -2.36 3.75
C PHE A 72 -0.80 -1.18 4.06
N VAL A 73 -0.97 -0.27 3.11
CA VAL A 73 -1.85 0.90 3.26
C VAL A 73 -3.30 0.46 3.45
N GLY A 74 -3.83 -0.44 2.62
CA GLY A 74 -5.20 -0.93 2.77
C GLY A 74 -5.44 -1.65 4.09
N THR A 75 -4.46 -2.43 4.57
CA THR A 75 -4.52 -3.08 5.89
C THR A 75 -4.53 -2.05 7.02
N TRP A 76 -3.75 -0.97 6.88
CA TRP A 76 -3.75 0.13 7.84
C TRP A 76 -5.07 0.90 7.84
N GLU A 77 -5.62 1.24 6.67
CA GLU A 77 -6.92 1.92 6.52
C GLU A 77 -8.04 1.11 7.20
N ALA A 78 -8.09 -0.20 6.93
CA ALA A 78 -9.11 -1.08 7.50
C ALA A 78 -9.01 -1.17 9.03
N GLN A 79 -7.79 -1.19 9.60
CA GLN A 79 -7.60 -1.17 11.06
C GLN A 79 -7.94 0.17 11.69
N ASP A 80 -7.50 1.28 11.08
CA ASP A 80 -7.79 2.63 11.58
C ASP A 80 -9.30 2.90 11.54
N ALA A 81 -9.98 2.50 10.46
CA ALA A 81 -11.42 2.63 10.35
C ALA A 81 -12.16 1.87 11.43
N ASN A 82 -11.74 0.61 11.70
CA ASN A 82 -12.34 -0.20 12.73
C ASN A 82 -12.13 0.39 14.13
N LYS A 83 -10.94 0.95 14.41
CA LYS A 83 -10.65 1.64 15.68
C LYS A 83 -11.50 2.90 15.88
N ARG A 84 -11.87 3.57 14.78
CA ARG A 84 -12.68 4.81 14.79
C ARG A 84 -14.18 4.57 14.67
N GLY A 85 -14.62 3.32 14.49
CA GLY A 85 -16.02 2.99 14.24
C GLY A 85 -16.55 3.54 12.91
N ILE A 86 -15.68 3.79 11.93
CA ILE A 86 -16.11 4.21 10.59
C ILE A 86 -16.79 3.01 9.91
N PRO A 87 -18.00 3.18 9.34
CA PRO A 87 -18.72 2.08 8.72
C PRO A 87 -17.93 1.53 7.52
N ARG A 88 -17.81 0.20 7.46
CA ARG A 88 -17.01 -0.50 6.45
C ARG A 88 -17.40 -0.13 5.00
N LEU A 89 -18.67 0.21 4.77
CA LEU A 89 -19.17 0.60 3.45
C LEU A 89 -18.51 1.88 2.90
N LEU A 90 -18.11 2.83 3.76
CA LEU A 90 -17.38 4.03 3.34
C LEU A 90 -15.91 3.76 3.05
N VAL A 91 -15.36 2.71 3.67
CA VAL A 91 -13.94 2.33 3.56
C VAL A 91 -13.70 1.47 2.32
N LEU A 92 -14.69 0.66 1.90
CA LEU A 92 -14.60 -0.18 0.70
C LEU A 92 -14.16 0.57 -0.58
N PRO A 93 -14.73 1.73 -0.97
CA PRO A 93 -14.26 2.45 -2.14
C PRO A 93 -12.84 3.01 -1.95
N CYS A 94 -12.45 3.34 -0.71
CA CYS A 94 -11.09 3.77 -0.41
C CYS A 94 -10.10 2.61 -0.63
N LEU A 95 -10.41 1.42 -0.10
CA LEU A 95 -9.58 0.22 -0.27
C LEU A 95 -9.44 -0.19 -1.73
N LEU A 96 -10.51 -0.09 -2.52
CA LEU A 96 -10.46 -0.37 -3.95
C LEU A 96 -9.54 0.62 -4.67
N LEU A 97 -9.64 1.91 -4.34
CA LEU A 97 -8.76 2.92 -4.89
C LEU A 97 -7.32 2.78 -4.39
N THR A 98 -7.09 2.33 -3.16
CA THR A 98 -5.75 2.07 -2.64
C THR A 98 -5.08 0.93 -3.40
N TRP A 99 -5.84 -0.07 -3.84
CA TRP A 99 -5.30 -1.16 -4.67
C TRP A 99 -5.04 -0.76 -6.13
N MET A 100 -5.84 0.15 -6.70
CA MET A 100 -5.68 0.58 -8.10
C MET A 100 -4.78 1.80 -8.28
N ALA A 101 -4.78 2.69 -7.30
CA ALA A 101 -4.16 4.00 -7.31
C ALA A 101 -3.83 4.41 -5.87
N GLY A 102 -2.90 3.69 -5.23
CA GLY A 102 -2.47 3.83 -3.83
C GLY A 102 -2.61 5.23 -3.21
N PRO A 103 -1.96 6.27 -3.77
CA PRO A 103 -2.03 7.63 -3.22
C PRO A 103 -3.43 8.22 -3.20
N THR A 104 -4.25 7.92 -4.21
CA THR A 104 -5.62 8.43 -4.34
C THR A 104 -6.53 7.79 -3.30
N GLY A 105 -6.42 6.48 -3.08
CA GLY A 105 -7.16 5.77 -2.05
C GLY A 105 -6.84 6.28 -0.65
N LEU A 106 -5.55 6.50 -0.36
CA LEU A 106 -5.09 7.06 0.91
C LEU A 106 -5.64 8.47 1.18
N VAL A 107 -5.62 9.33 0.16
CA VAL A 107 -6.19 10.70 0.28
C VAL A 107 -7.69 10.63 0.51
N LEU A 108 -8.41 9.78 -0.22
CA LEU A 108 -9.85 9.61 -0.03
C LEU A 108 -10.17 9.10 1.38
N TYR A 109 -9.43 8.10 1.87
CA TYR A 109 -9.59 7.60 3.23
C TYR A 109 -9.32 8.70 4.27
N GLY A 110 -8.29 9.52 4.05
CA GLY A 110 -8.00 10.69 4.89
C GLY A 110 -9.17 11.68 4.97
N LEU A 111 -9.83 11.95 3.84
CA LEU A 111 -11.04 12.78 3.78
C LEU A 111 -12.21 12.16 4.55
N VAL A 112 -12.49 10.87 4.31
CA VAL A 112 -13.53 10.12 5.04
C VAL A 112 -13.29 10.19 6.55
N ARG A 113 -12.05 9.91 6.97
CA ARG A 113 -11.63 9.99 8.38
C ARG A 113 -11.84 11.39 8.96
N PHE A 114 -11.48 12.44 8.23
CA PHE A 114 -11.63 13.83 8.69
C PHE A 114 -13.11 14.21 8.87
N LEU A 115 -13.95 13.88 7.89
CA LEU A 115 -15.39 14.18 7.92
C LEU A 115 -16.10 13.40 9.03
N PHE A 116 -15.78 12.11 9.19
CA PHE A 116 -16.38 11.27 10.21
C PHE A 116 -15.98 11.71 11.63
N GLY A 117 -14.72 12.14 11.82
CA GLY A 117 -14.26 12.71 13.09
C GLY A 117 -15.02 13.97 13.48
N LYS A 118 -15.37 14.84 12.51
CA LYS A 118 -16.24 16.00 12.76
C LYS A 118 -17.67 15.60 13.11
N ALA A 119 -18.24 14.61 12.41
CA ALA A 119 -19.61 14.15 12.64
C ALA A 119 -19.82 13.59 14.05
N LEU A 120 -18.84 12.83 14.58
CA LEU A 120 -18.89 12.34 15.96
C LEU A 120 -18.84 13.47 17.00
N LYS A 121 -18.10 14.54 16.72
CA LYS A 121 -17.98 15.69 17.63
C LYS A 121 -19.25 16.56 17.65
N ASN A 122 -20.03 16.55 16.58
CA ASN A 122 -21.21 17.42 16.40
C ASN A 122 -22.55 16.77 16.83
N LYS A 123 -22.53 15.58 17.46
CA LYS A 123 -23.75 14.88 17.87
C LYS A 123 -24.32 15.57 19.14
N PRO A 124 -25.54 16.13 19.13
CA PRO A 124 -26.13 16.75 20.33
C PRO A 124 -26.36 15.69 21.41
N GLU A 125 -26.04 16.03 22.65
CA GLU A 125 -26.22 15.19 23.85
C GLU A 125 -27.70 14.86 24.12
#